data_AF-A0A7J2RG82-F1
#
_entry.id   AF-A0A7J2RG82-F1
#
_cell.length_a   1.000
_cell.length_b   1.000
_cell.length_c   1.000
_cell.angle_alpha   90.00
_cell.angle_beta   90.00
_cell.angle_gamma   90.00
#
_symmetry.space_group_name_H-M   'P 1'
#
loop_
_entity.id
_entity.type
_entity.pdbx_description
1 polymer ?
#
loop_
_entity_poly.entity_id
_entity_poly.type
_entity_poly.pdbx_seq_one_letter_code
_entity_poly.pdbx_strand_id
1 'polypeptide(L)'
;MSKTMLYYTPPTEEQFKELKEKAIGIWNTYDNECGYVDEKVGRIKDIKNINDNFMYMVAMFDIDNQKLLSSVISEDTRLSVRERMIDGGQPEFLIVF
;
A
#
# COMPACT_ATOMS: atom_id res chain seq x y z
N MET A 1 19.66 -2.54 -16.51
CA MET A 1 19.17 -1.51 -15.57
C MET A 1 19.79 -1.81 -14.22
N SER A 2 20.34 -0.81 -13.53
CA SER A 2 20.71 -0.97 -12.12
C SER A 2 19.45 -1.38 -11.37
N LYS A 3 19.44 -2.52 -10.66
CA LYS A 3 18.38 -2.82 -9.71
C LYS A 3 18.41 -1.72 -8.66
N THR A 4 17.39 -0.87 -8.62
CA THR A 4 17.21 0.01 -7.47
C THR A 4 16.71 -0.84 -6.30
N MET A 5 16.82 -0.33 -5.07
CA MET A 5 16.25 -0.96 -3.87
C MET A 5 15.01 -0.17 -3.44
N LEU A 6 14.31 0.43 -4.40
CA LEU A 6 13.24 1.39 -4.17
C LEU A 6 12.05 0.71 -3.48
N TYR A 7 11.74 -0.54 -3.85
CA TYR A 7 10.72 -1.35 -3.18
C TYR A 7 10.92 -1.41 -1.66
N TYR A 8 12.17 -1.49 -1.21
CA TYR A 8 12.56 -1.57 0.21
C TYR A 8 12.92 -0.19 0.81
N THR A 9 12.77 0.89 0.06
CA THR A 9 13.09 2.23 0.52
C THR A 9 11.83 2.93 1.02
N PRO A 10 11.81 3.40 2.30
CA PRO A 10 10.69 4.16 2.84
C PRO A 10 10.33 5.36 1.97
N PRO A 11 9.05 5.66 1.74
CA PRO A 11 8.61 6.91 1.11
C PRO A 11 8.76 8.10 2.06
N THR A 12 8.29 9.28 1.64
CA THR A 12 8.11 10.40 2.57
C THR A 12 7.10 10.04 3.66
N GLU A 13 7.20 10.71 4.80
CA GLU A 13 6.26 10.48 5.92
C GLU A 13 4.82 10.83 5.56
N GLU A 14 4.62 11.81 4.67
CA GLU A 14 3.31 12.22 4.16
C GLU A 14 2.66 11.11 3.34
N GLN A 15 3.39 10.56 2.36
CA GLN A 15 2.92 9.44 1.54
C GLN A 15 2.63 8.20 2.40
N PHE A 16 3.49 7.90 3.36
CA PHE A 16 3.30 6.78 4.28
C PHE A 16 2.03 6.93 5.12
N LYS A 17 1.81 8.12 5.70
CA LYS A 17 0.61 8.41 6.51
C LYS A 17 -0.65 8.36 5.69
N GLU A 18 -0.65 8.97 4.50
CA GLU A 18 -1.80 8.94 3.59
C GLU A 18 -2.16 7.50 3.23
N LEU A 19 -1.19 6.71 2.74
CA LEU A 19 -1.45 5.33 2.34
C LEU A 19 -2.00 4.50 3.51
N LYS A 20 -1.41 4.64 4.71
CA LYS A 20 -1.89 3.95 5.90
C LYS A 20 -3.31 4.35 6.26
N GLU A 21 -3.62 5.64 6.28
CA GLU A 21 -4.95 6.15 6.59
C GLU A 21 -6.00 5.59 5.62
N LYS A 22 -5.73 5.66 4.30
CA LYS A 22 -6.66 5.14 3.28
C LYS A 22 -6.78 3.63 3.30
N ALA A 23 -5.69 2.90 3.54
CA ALA A 23 -5.72 1.44 3.71
C ALA A 23 -6.57 1.01 4.91
N ILE A 24 -6.39 1.66 6.08
CA ILE A 24 -7.24 1.43 7.26
C ILE A 24 -8.71 1.76 6.93
N GLY A 25 -8.94 2.88 6.24
CA GLY A 25 -10.28 3.28 5.80
C GLY A 25 -10.97 2.21 4.96
N ILE A 26 -10.27 1.61 3.99
CA ILE A 26 -10.80 0.52 3.15
C ILE A 26 -11.11 -0.71 4.00
N TRP A 27 -10.19 -1.14 4.88
CA TRP A 27 -10.45 -2.29 5.75
C TRP A 27 -11.70 -2.09 6.61
N ASN A 28 -11.91 -0.88 7.14
CA ASN A 28 -13.08 -0.53 7.94
C ASN A 28 -14.40 -0.52 7.17
N THR A 29 -14.40 -0.66 5.83
CA THR A 29 -15.63 -0.81 5.04
C THR A 29 -16.13 -2.25 4.95
N TYR A 30 -15.29 -3.22 5.31
CA TYR A 30 -15.66 -4.63 5.30
C TYR A 30 -16.43 -5.03 6.55
N ASP A 31 -17.18 -6.12 6.44
CA ASP A 31 -17.77 -6.74 7.61
C ASP A 31 -16.67 -7.28 8.54
N ASN A 32 -16.84 -7.05 9.84
CA ASN A 32 -15.92 -7.48 10.88
C ASN A 32 -16.42 -8.74 11.60
N GLU A 33 -17.32 -9.51 10.99
CA GLU A 33 -17.60 -10.88 11.42
C GLU A 33 -16.30 -11.66 11.63
N CYS A 34 -16.22 -12.39 12.73
CA CYS A 34 -15.04 -13.14 13.17
C CYS A 34 -13.75 -12.31 13.37
N GLY A 35 -13.81 -10.97 13.44
CA GLY A 35 -12.65 -10.12 13.72
C GLY A 35 -11.71 -9.91 12.51
N TYR A 36 -12.21 -10.13 11.29
CA TYR A 36 -11.41 -10.01 10.07
C TYR A 36 -10.80 -8.61 9.90
N VAL A 37 -11.60 -7.56 10.10
CA VAL A 37 -11.13 -6.16 10.00
C VAL A 37 -10.14 -5.84 11.11
N ASP A 38 -10.43 -6.29 12.34
CA ASP A 38 -9.55 -6.05 13.50
C ASP A 38 -8.15 -6.66 13.28
N GLU A 39 -8.07 -7.84 12.69
CA GLU A 39 -6.79 -8.46 12.32
C GLU A 39 -6.02 -7.60 11.31
N LYS A 40 -6.68 -7.17 10.23
CA LYS A 40 -6.03 -6.38 9.15
C LYS A 40 -5.60 -5.02 9.64
N VAL A 41 -6.47 -4.28 10.31
CA VAL A 41 -6.17 -2.97 10.90
C VAL A 41 -5.10 -3.10 11.99
N GLY A 42 -5.19 -4.14 12.82
CA GLY A 42 -4.21 -4.45 13.85
C GLY A 42 -2.80 -4.64 13.31
N ARG A 43 -2.66 -5.23 12.12
CA ARG A 43 -1.36 -5.38 11.44
C ARG A 43 -0.76 -4.06 10.98
N ILE A 44 -1.56 -3.06 10.60
CA ILE A 44 -1.06 -1.84 9.93
C ILE A 44 -1.02 -0.60 10.83
N LYS A 45 -1.86 -0.51 11.86
CA LYS A 45 -2.02 0.70 12.69
C LYS A 45 -0.69 1.16 13.31
N ASP A 46 0.10 0.21 13.84
CA ASP A 46 1.34 0.49 14.58
C ASP A 46 2.61 0.36 13.72
N ILE A 47 2.49 0.05 12.42
CA ILE A 47 3.62 -0.08 11.51
C ILE A 47 4.33 1.27 11.35
N LYS A 48 5.66 1.25 11.33
CA LYS A 48 6.49 2.45 11.15
C LYS A 48 6.94 2.60 9.70
N ASN A 49 7.26 3.84 9.29
CA ASN A 49 7.78 4.15 7.97
C ASN A 49 9.26 3.70 7.83
N ILE A 50 9.48 2.39 7.71
CA ILE A 50 10.79 1.75 7.59
C ILE A 50 10.73 0.60 6.58
N ASN A 51 11.84 0.36 5.88
CA ASN A 51 11.97 -0.68 4.86
C ASN A 51 10.78 -0.71 3.87
N ASP A 52 10.26 -1.90 3.61
CA ASP A 52 9.16 -2.22 2.69
C ASP A 52 7.77 -2.09 3.32
N ASN A 53 7.64 -1.56 4.54
CA ASN A 53 6.34 -1.43 5.22
C ASN A 53 5.31 -0.64 4.42
N PHE A 54 5.77 0.29 3.58
CA PHE A 54 4.89 0.99 2.63
C PHE A 54 4.27 0.03 1.62
N MET A 55 5.08 -0.84 1.00
CA MET A 55 4.61 -1.85 0.05
C MET A 55 3.90 -3.02 0.71
N TYR A 56 4.25 -3.36 1.95
CA TYR A 56 3.54 -4.36 2.76
C TYR A 56 2.06 -4.02 2.87
N MET A 57 1.70 -2.75 3.15
CA MET A 57 0.31 -2.32 3.23
C MET A 57 -0.44 -2.50 1.89
N VAL A 58 0.23 -2.23 0.76
CA VAL A 58 -0.36 -2.43 -0.58
C VAL A 58 -0.54 -3.93 -0.88
N ALA A 59 0.44 -4.75 -0.54
CA ALA A 59 0.44 -6.19 -0.79
C ALA A 59 -0.62 -6.97 0.01
N MET A 60 -1.20 -6.36 1.05
CA MET A 60 -2.33 -6.95 1.78
C MET A 60 -3.64 -6.97 0.98
N PHE A 61 -3.72 -6.19 -0.11
CA PHE A 61 -4.92 -6.08 -0.93
C PHE A 61 -4.82 -6.91 -2.22
N ASP A 62 -5.94 -7.53 -2.60
CA ASP A 62 -6.13 -8.06 -3.94
C ASP A 62 -6.23 -6.93 -5.01
N ILE A 63 -6.32 -7.30 -6.28
CA ILE A 63 -6.29 -6.34 -7.39
C ILE A 63 -7.47 -5.35 -7.35
N ASP A 64 -8.64 -5.76 -6.89
CA ASP A 64 -9.82 -4.89 -6.88
C ASP A 64 -9.74 -3.88 -5.74
N ASN A 65 -9.22 -4.30 -4.58
CA ASN A 65 -8.91 -3.38 -3.51
C ASN A 65 -7.72 -2.47 -3.80
N GLN A 66 -6.73 -2.92 -4.56
CA GLN A 66 -5.65 -2.07 -5.04
C GLN A 66 -6.17 -0.97 -5.98
N LYS A 67 -7.14 -1.27 -6.86
CA LYS A 67 -7.81 -0.25 -7.69
C LYS A 67 -8.56 0.76 -6.82
N LEU A 68 -9.28 0.29 -5.79
CA LEU A 68 -9.96 1.17 -4.85
C LEU A 68 -8.94 2.08 -4.14
N LEU A 69 -7.87 1.51 -3.59
CA LEU A 69 -6.81 2.27 -2.92
C LEU A 69 -6.18 3.31 -3.85
N SER A 70 -5.83 2.92 -5.07
CA SER A 70 -5.32 3.80 -6.12
C SER A 70 -6.26 4.99 -6.38
N SER A 71 -7.57 4.78 -6.38
CA SER A 71 -8.56 5.83 -6.64
C SER A 71 -8.75 6.85 -5.50
N VAL A 72 -8.33 6.53 -4.26
CA VAL A 72 -8.58 7.38 -3.08
C VAL A 72 -7.33 8.02 -2.48
N ILE A 73 -6.14 7.68 -2.99
CA ILE A 73 -4.87 8.34 -2.65
C ILE A 73 -4.50 9.41 -3.68
N SER A 74 -3.67 10.36 -3.25
CA SER A 74 -3.09 11.40 -4.11
C SER A 74 -2.28 10.81 -5.27
N GLU A 75 -2.15 11.61 -6.34
CA GLU A 75 -1.34 11.26 -7.50
C GLU A 75 0.12 10.99 -7.12
N ASP A 76 0.71 11.83 -6.26
CA ASP A 76 2.10 11.65 -5.80
C ASP A 76 2.30 10.33 -5.06
N THR A 77 1.40 9.97 -4.14
CA THR A 77 1.47 8.68 -3.44
C THR A 77 1.25 7.52 -4.39
N ARG A 78 0.33 7.67 -5.35
CA ARG A 78 0.07 6.65 -6.38
C ARG A 78 1.30 6.37 -7.24
N LEU A 79 1.96 7.41 -7.74
CA LEU A 79 3.22 7.30 -8.48
C LEU A 79 4.31 6.63 -7.64
N SER A 80 4.42 7.00 -6.36
CA SER A 80 5.37 6.41 -5.41
C SER A 80 5.15 4.91 -5.20
N VAL A 81 3.90 4.43 -5.21
CA VAL A 81 3.56 3.00 -5.19
C VAL A 81 3.89 2.34 -6.53
N ARG A 82 3.51 2.97 -7.65
CA ARG A 82 3.78 2.45 -9.00
C ARG A 82 5.26 2.19 -9.23
N GLU A 83 6.12 3.17 -8.95
CA GLU A 83 7.56 3.06 -9.17
C GLU A 83 8.17 1.92 -8.34
N ARG A 84 7.70 1.73 -7.11
CA ARG A 84 8.11 0.61 -6.26
C ARG A 84 7.65 -0.73 -6.80
N MET A 85 6.43 -0.83 -7.35
CA MET A 85 5.96 -2.06 -8.01
C MET A 85 6.82 -2.42 -9.23
N ILE A 86 7.18 -1.43 -10.06
CA ILE A 86 8.07 -1.61 -11.21
C ILE A 86 9.44 -2.11 -10.74
N ASP A 87 10.04 -1.46 -9.75
CA ASP A 87 11.32 -1.86 -9.17
C ASP A 87 11.29 -3.28 -8.55
N GLY A 88 10.19 -3.62 -7.88
CA GLY A 88 9.92 -4.95 -7.33
C GLY A 88 9.72 -6.05 -8.39
N GLY A 89 9.66 -5.68 -9.68
CA GLY A 89 9.53 -6.62 -10.80
C GLY A 89 8.10 -7.00 -11.16
N GLN A 90 7.10 -6.25 -10.68
CA GLN A 90 5.71 -6.45 -11.08
C GLN A 90 5.56 -6.09 -12.58
N PRO A 91 4.94 -6.94 -13.41
CA PRO A 91 4.66 -6.60 -14.80
C PRO A 91 3.77 -5.36 -14.90
N GLU A 92 4.17 -4.37 -15.69
CA GLU A 92 3.49 -3.06 -15.73
C GLU A 92 2.01 -3.13 -16.10
N PHE A 93 1.63 -4.08 -16.95
CA PHE A 93 0.24 -4.29 -17.36
C PHE A 93 -0.67 -4.83 -16.22
N LEU A 94 -0.09 -5.23 -15.09
CA LEU A 94 -0.81 -5.65 -13.88
C LEU A 94 -0.84 -4.56 -12.80
N ILE A 95 -0.16 -3.42 -13.01
CA ILE A 95 -0.10 -2.34 -12.02
C ILE A 95 -1.29 -1.40 -12.22
N VAL A 96 -2.08 -1.24 -11.17
CA VAL A 96 -3.29 -0.39 -11.14
C VAL A 96 -3.08 0.98 -10.45
N PHE A 97 -1.82 1.29 -10.15
CA PHE A 97 -1.34 2.56 -9.62
C PHE A 97 -0.67 3.36 -10.73
#